data_AF-A0A524MB85-F1
#
_entry.id   AF-A0A524MB85-F1
#
_cell.length_a   1.000
_cell.length_b   1.000
_cell.length_c   1.000
_cell.angle_alpha   90.00
_cell.angle_beta   90.00
_cell.angle_gamma   90.00
#
_symmetry.space_group_name_H-M   'P 1'
#
loop_
_entity.id
_entity.type
_entity.pdbx_description
1 polymer ?
#
loop_
_entity_poly.entity_id
_entity_poly.type
_entity_poly.pdbx_seq_one_letter_code
_entity_poly.pdbx_strand_id
1 'polypeptide(L)'
;MEKRFEKMREERRLPPKVMEELVAKVSNLGVSKKEFDDICDNVVDSYERSLVEPGEAVGTVAAQSIGEPGTQMTLRTFHYAGVAELSVTQGLPRLIEIVDARNNPSTPTMKIYLNPDFASDRNDARRIARDIEMVLVESVASKVSIDLLRQAIDSRLDPELREDKGLTV
;
A
#
# COMPACT_ATOMS: atom_id res chain seq x y z
N MET A 1 16.20 -24.13 29.84
CA MET A 1 15.48 -23.62 28.67
C MET A 1 16.36 -22.62 27.90
N GLU A 2 16.90 -21.59 28.56
CA GLU A 2 17.77 -20.57 27.92
C GLU A 2 18.96 -21.11 27.13
N LYS A 3 19.77 -22.02 27.71
CA LYS A 3 20.94 -22.61 26.99
C LYS A 3 20.59 -23.34 25.69
N ARG A 4 19.37 -23.89 25.57
CA ARG A 4 18.94 -24.58 24.33
C ARG A 4 18.42 -23.60 23.29
N PHE A 5 17.78 -22.51 23.72
CA PHE A 5 17.46 -21.39 22.85
C PHE A 5 18.71 -20.70 22.30
N GLU A 6 19.76 -20.52 23.12
CA GLU A 6 21.04 -19.98 22.67
C GLU A 6 21.69 -20.88 21.61
N LYS A 7 21.72 -22.19 21.84
CA LYS A 7 22.24 -23.16 20.86
C LYS A 7 21.44 -23.17 19.55
N MET A 8 20.11 -23.14 19.63
CA MET A 8 19.25 -23.06 18.44
C MET A 8 19.39 -21.71 17.69
N ARG A 9 19.70 -20.63 18.40
CA ARG A 9 20.02 -19.33 17.80
C ARG A 9 21.36 -19.34 17.08
N GLU A 10 22.36 -20.04 17.61
CA GLU A 10 23.68 -20.21 16.96
C GLU A 10 23.58 -21.09 15.71
N GLU A 11 22.77 -22.16 15.76
CA GLU A 11 22.57 -23.09 14.64
C GLU A 11 21.72 -22.50 13.50
N ARG A 12 21.05 -21.35 13.70
CA ARG A 12 20.22 -20.62 12.71
C ARG A 12 19.22 -21.50 11.92
N ARG A 13 18.72 -22.59 12.53
CA ARG A 13 17.77 -23.50 11.86
C ARG A 13 16.38 -22.88 11.64
N LEU A 14 16.00 -21.89 12.46
CA LEU A 14 14.69 -21.24 12.44
C LEU A 14 14.81 -19.72 12.24
N PRO A 15 13.84 -19.08 11.55
CA PRO A 15 13.77 -17.63 11.47
C PRO A 15 13.58 -16.97 12.85
N PRO A 16 14.13 -15.75 13.08
CA PRO A 16 14.11 -15.09 14.39
C PRO A 16 12.69 -14.83 14.91
N LYS A 17 11.75 -14.48 14.02
CA LYS A 17 10.35 -14.26 14.39
C LYS A 17 9.66 -15.51 14.93
N VAL A 18 9.94 -16.67 14.32
CA VAL A 18 9.37 -17.96 14.77
C VAL A 18 9.91 -18.32 16.14
N MET A 19 11.20 -18.03 16.39
CA MET A 19 11.83 -18.24 17.70
C MET A 19 11.24 -17.34 18.78
N GLU A 20 11.01 -16.06 18.48
CA GLU A 20 10.36 -15.12 19.41
C GLU A 20 8.95 -15.59 19.78
N GLU A 21 8.17 -16.02 18.78
CA GLU A 21 6.81 -16.52 18.98
C GLU A 21 6.80 -17.82 19.81
N LEU A 22 7.77 -18.71 19.57
CA LEU A 22 7.94 -19.94 20.34
C LEU A 22 8.24 -19.63 21.81
N VAL A 23 9.18 -18.73 22.10
CA VAL A 23 9.53 -18.32 23.47
C VAL A 23 8.32 -17.71 24.18
N ALA A 24 7.58 -16.83 23.51
CA ALA A 24 6.40 -16.18 24.09
C ALA A 24 5.29 -17.19 24.43
N LYS A 25 5.00 -18.13 23.52
CA LYS A 25 3.97 -19.16 23.75
C LYS A 25 4.39 -20.15 24.84
N VAL A 26 5.64 -20.57 24.83
CA VAL A 26 6.13 -21.61 25.74
C VAL A 26 6.35 -21.08 27.16
N SER A 27 6.69 -19.80 27.34
CA SER A 27 6.78 -19.19 28.67
C SER A 27 5.43 -19.11 29.39
N ASN A 28 4.33 -19.09 28.64
CA ASN A 28 2.97 -19.07 29.19
C ASN A 28 2.45 -20.46 29.57
N LEU A 29 3.08 -21.52 29.07
CA LEU A 29 2.75 -22.89 29.41
C LEU A 29 3.76 -23.35 30.46
N GLY A 30 3.32 -23.71 31.66
CA GLY A 30 4.19 -24.24 32.71
C GLY A 30 4.71 -25.64 32.38
N VAL A 31 5.46 -25.80 31.29
CA VAL A 31 5.89 -27.09 30.73
C VAL A 31 7.14 -27.60 31.44
N SER A 32 7.23 -28.93 31.55
CA SER A 32 8.45 -29.59 32.00
C SER A 32 9.57 -29.44 30.96
N LYS A 33 10.81 -29.62 31.41
CA LYS A 33 12.00 -29.54 30.54
C LYS A 33 11.97 -30.57 29.38
N LYS A 34 11.31 -31.72 29.57
CA LYS A 34 11.16 -32.74 28.52
C LYS A 34 10.16 -32.29 27.46
N GLU A 35 8.97 -31.88 27.88
CA GLU A 35 7.93 -31.39 26.96
C GLU A 35 8.41 -30.15 26.19
N PHE A 36 9.19 -29.29 26.83
CA PHE A 36 9.84 -28.16 26.19
C PHE A 36 10.79 -28.58 25.05
N ASP A 37 11.65 -29.57 25.31
CA ASP A 37 12.60 -30.09 24.32
C ASP A 37 11.84 -30.77 23.17
N ASP A 38 10.81 -31.56 23.47
CA ASP A 38 9.97 -32.22 22.46
C ASP A 38 9.23 -31.20 21.57
N ILE A 39 8.72 -30.10 22.13
CA ILE A 39 8.08 -29.03 21.36
C ILE A 39 9.09 -28.37 20.42
N CYS A 40 10.29 -28.08 20.89
CA CYS A 40 11.32 -27.45 20.06
C CYS A 40 11.74 -28.35 18.92
N ASP A 41 11.94 -29.64 19.18
CA ASP A 41 12.34 -30.62 18.17
C ASP A 41 11.21 -30.82 17.13
N ASN A 42 9.95 -30.87 17.55
CA ASN A 42 8.80 -30.93 16.62
C ASN A 42 8.68 -29.68 15.73
N VAL A 43 8.96 -28.49 16.26
CA VAL A 43 8.89 -27.23 15.48
C VAL A 43 9.99 -27.20 14.44
N VAL A 44 11.20 -27.64 14.78
CA VAL A 44 12.31 -27.75 13.83
C VAL A 44 12.00 -28.78 12.75
N ASP A 45 11.53 -29.97 13.13
CA ASP A 45 11.15 -31.02 12.19
C ASP A 45 10.03 -30.56 11.25
N SER A 46 9.01 -29.88 11.77
CA SER A 46 7.92 -29.34 10.97
C SER A 46 8.41 -28.27 9.98
N TYR A 47 9.35 -27.41 10.39
CA TYR A 47 9.93 -26.41 9.51
C TYR A 47 10.75 -27.04 8.39
N GLU A 48 11.63 -28.00 8.72
CA GLU A 48 12.46 -28.69 7.74
C GLU A 48 11.64 -29.50 6.73
N ARG A 49 10.55 -30.12 7.18
CA ARG A 49 9.60 -30.81 6.29
C ARG A 49 8.78 -29.88 5.39
N SER A 50 8.66 -28.60 5.77
CA SER A 50 7.91 -27.60 4.99
C SER A 50 8.76 -26.91 3.94
N LEU A 51 10.07 -27.20 3.88
CA LEU A 51 10.95 -26.67 2.86
C LEU A 51 10.59 -27.25 1.48
N VAL A 52 10.66 -26.40 0.45
CA VAL A 52 10.43 -26.82 -0.94
C VAL A 52 11.52 -27.78 -1.39
N GLU A 53 11.15 -28.82 -2.13
CA GLU A 53 12.10 -29.78 -2.67
C GLU A 53 12.99 -29.14 -3.75
N PRO A 54 14.31 -29.41 -3.75
CA PRO A 54 15.20 -28.92 -4.80
C PRO A 54 14.80 -29.47 -6.17
N GLY A 55 14.68 -28.57 -7.16
CA GLY A 55 14.30 -28.94 -8.53
C GLY A 55 12.82 -28.71 -8.87
N GLU A 56 12.01 -28.27 -7.90
CA GLU A 56 10.60 -27.94 -8.13
C GLU A 56 10.43 -26.76 -9.09
N ALA A 57 9.41 -26.82 -9.95
CA ALA A 57 9.14 -25.80 -10.98
C ALA A 57 8.39 -24.58 -10.41
N VAL A 58 8.99 -23.93 -9.42
CA VAL A 58 8.37 -22.83 -8.64
C VAL A 58 7.87 -21.67 -9.51
N GLY A 59 8.54 -21.38 -10.63
CA GLY A 59 8.13 -20.32 -11.55
C GLY A 59 6.79 -20.60 -12.25
N THR A 60 6.59 -21.84 -12.70
CA THR A 60 5.35 -22.26 -13.37
C THR A 60 4.18 -22.26 -12.39
N VAL A 61 4.39 -22.83 -11.19
CA VAL A 61 3.37 -22.89 -10.14
C VAL A 61 2.98 -21.48 -9.67
N ALA A 62 3.97 -20.59 -9.47
CA ALA A 62 3.71 -19.20 -9.09
C ALA A 62 2.94 -18.44 -10.18
N ALA A 63 3.31 -18.60 -11.45
CA ALA A 63 2.62 -17.95 -12.57
C ALA A 63 1.15 -18.38 -12.66
N GLN A 64 0.87 -19.69 -12.52
CA GLN A 64 -0.50 -20.21 -12.51
C GLN A 64 -1.30 -19.70 -11.29
N SER A 65 -0.69 -19.74 -10.10
CA SER A 65 -1.34 -19.33 -8.85
C SER A 65 -1.76 -17.86 -8.85
N ILE A 66 -0.98 -16.98 -9.50
CA ILE A 66 -1.32 -15.55 -9.65
C ILE A 66 -2.32 -15.34 -10.79
N GLY A 67 -2.20 -16.08 -11.90
CA GLY A 67 -3.00 -15.88 -13.10
C GLY A 67 -4.43 -16.44 -13.02
N GLU A 68 -4.63 -17.58 -12.37
CA GLU A 68 -5.94 -18.26 -12.31
C GLU A 68 -7.02 -17.41 -11.62
N PRO A 69 -6.77 -16.76 -10.46
CA PRO A 69 -7.73 -15.85 -9.84
C PRO A 69 -8.05 -14.62 -10.70
N GLY A 70 -7.14 -14.22 -11.60
CA GLY A 70 -7.34 -13.06 -12.47
C GLY A 70 -8.59 -13.17 -13.33
N THR A 71 -8.97 -14.38 -13.75
CA THR A 71 -10.22 -14.65 -14.48
C THR A 71 -11.46 -14.33 -13.64
N GLN A 72 -11.41 -14.65 -12.34
CA GLN A 72 -12.49 -14.43 -11.38
C GLN A 72 -12.58 -12.98 -10.89
N MET A 73 -11.47 -12.23 -10.99
CA MET A 73 -11.42 -10.82 -10.56
C MET A 73 -12.23 -9.87 -11.43
N THR A 74 -12.66 -10.29 -12.62
CA THR A 74 -13.47 -9.46 -13.54
C THR A 74 -14.87 -9.16 -12.99
N LEU A 75 -15.38 -9.95 -12.03
CA LEU A 75 -16.77 -9.88 -11.54
C LEU A 75 -16.97 -9.21 -10.17
N ARG A 76 -15.92 -8.68 -9.52
CA ARG A 76 -16.08 -7.91 -8.27
C ARG A 76 -16.43 -6.45 -8.58
N THR A 77 -17.72 -6.16 -8.73
CA THR A 77 -18.24 -4.85 -9.14
C THR A 77 -18.23 -3.81 -8.01
N PHE A 78 -17.45 -2.74 -8.23
CA PHE A 78 -17.72 -1.29 -8.14
C PHE A 78 -18.83 -0.70 -7.23
N HIS A 79 -19.22 -1.36 -6.14
CA HIS A 79 -20.14 -0.76 -5.17
C HIS A 79 -19.58 -0.83 -3.75
N TYR A 80 -18.48 -0.11 -3.51
CA TYR A 80 -18.16 0.29 -2.15
C TYR A 80 -18.98 1.53 -1.81
N ALA A 81 -19.90 1.35 -0.87
CA ALA A 81 -20.69 2.45 -0.34
C ALA A 81 -19.87 3.18 0.73
N GLY A 82 -19.56 4.46 0.47
CA GLY A 82 -19.09 5.39 1.49
C GLY A 82 -17.64 5.81 1.31
N VAL A 83 -17.45 7.12 1.28
CA VAL A 83 -16.23 7.87 0.94
C VAL A 83 -16.04 7.97 -0.56
N ALA A 84 -15.68 9.17 -1.04
CA ALA A 84 -15.37 9.47 -2.43
C ALA A 84 -14.23 8.56 -2.90
N GLU A 85 -14.58 7.33 -3.28
CA GLU A 85 -13.68 6.38 -3.89
C GLU A 85 -13.28 6.99 -5.22
N LEU A 86 -12.08 7.55 -5.22
CA LEU A 86 -11.25 7.60 -6.40
C LEU A 86 -11.48 6.28 -7.15
N SER A 87 -11.96 6.36 -8.39
CA SER A 87 -12.05 5.24 -9.31
C SER A 87 -10.63 4.76 -9.65
N VAL A 88 -9.93 4.26 -8.63
CA VAL A 88 -8.70 3.52 -8.76
C VAL A 88 -9.09 2.29 -9.57
N THR A 89 -8.27 1.92 -10.53
CA THR A 89 -8.43 0.74 -11.37
C THR A 89 -8.34 -0.54 -10.53
N GLN A 90 -9.28 -0.75 -9.60
CA GLN A 90 -9.26 -1.82 -8.62
C GLN A 90 -9.61 -3.14 -9.33
N GLY A 91 -8.59 -3.89 -9.71
CA GLY A 91 -8.79 -5.22 -10.27
C GLY A 91 -7.65 -5.65 -11.17
N LEU A 92 -8.02 -6.45 -12.17
CA LEU A 92 -7.08 -6.99 -13.16
C LEU A 92 -6.30 -5.92 -13.96
N PRO A 93 -6.90 -4.78 -14.37
CA PRO A 93 -6.16 -3.76 -15.13
C PRO A 93 -4.93 -3.23 -14.39
N ARG A 94 -5.04 -2.99 -13.07
CA ARG A 94 -3.91 -2.52 -12.26
C ARG A 94 -2.81 -3.56 -12.09
N LEU A 95 -3.19 -4.84 -11.95
CA LEU A 95 -2.23 -5.94 -11.89
C LEU A 95 -1.42 -6.00 -13.20
N ILE A 96 -2.09 -5.89 -14.35
CA ILE A 96 -1.44 -5.83 -15.66
C ILE A 96 -0.48 -4.64 -15.75
N GLU A 97 -0.91 -3.44 -15.33
CA GLU A 97 -0.04 -2.25 -15.36
C GLU A 97 1.26 -2.42 -14.55
N ILE A 98 1.17 -3.07 -13.39
CA ILE A 98 2.32 -3.31 -12.50
C ILE A 98 3.25 -4.37 -13.09
N VAL A 99 2.70 -5.48 -13.59
CA VAL A 99 3.49 -6.58 -14.16
C VAL A 99 4.18 -6.17 -15.47
N ASP A 100 3.48 -5.40 -16.31
CA ASP A 100 4.02 -4.88 -17.58
C ASP A 100 4.98 -3.69 -17.39
N ALA A 101 5.16 -3.21 -16.16
CA ALA A 101 5.96 -2.04 -15.82
C ALA A 101 5.63 -0.82 -16.71
N ARG A 102 4.34 -0.50 -16.85
CA ARG A 102 3.91 0.63 -17.69
C ARG A 102 4.42 1.96 -17.16
N ASN A 103 5.04 2.75 -18.03
CA ASN A 103 5.57 4.07 -17.68
C ASN A 103 4.49 5.04 -17.18
N ASN A 104 3.30 5.00 -17.78
CA ASN A 104 2.17 5.87 -17.42
C ASN A 104 1.01 5.01 -16.90
N PRO A 105 0.90 4.81 -15.58
CA PRO A 105 -0.22 4.10 -14.99
C PRO A 105 -1.51 4.93 -15.08
N SER A 106 -2.65 4.25 -15.20
CA SER A 106 -3.95 4.91 -15.09
C SER A 106 -4.17 5.36 -13.64
N THR A 107 -4.72 6.56 -13.45
CA THR A 107 -5.09 7.13 -12.14
C THR A 107 -3.98 7.04 -11.06
N PRO A 108 -2.79 7.65 -11.29
CA PRO A 108 -1.72 7.67 -10.30
C PRO A 108 -2.19 8.37 -9.02
N THR A 109 -1.95 7.74 -7.87
CA THR A 109 -2.32 8.28 -6.56
C THR A 109 -1.07 8.36 -5.69
N MET A 110 -0.96 9.44 -4.91
CA MET A 110 0.15 9.65 -3.97
C MET A 110 -0.41 9.79 -2.56
N LYS A 111 0.25 9.16 -1.59
CA LYS A 111 -0.02 9.36 -0.17
C LYS A 111 1.07 10.25 0.42
N ILE A 112 0.72 11.48 0.73
CA ILE A 112 1.65 12.50 1.23
C ILE A 112 1.57 12.50 2.76
N TYR A 113 2.70 12.20 3.41
CA TYR A 113 2.82 12.28 4.86
C TYR A 113 3.27 13.67 5.25
N LEU A 114 2.63 14.23 6.29
CA LEU A 114 3.01 15.53 6.85
C LEU A 114 4.02 15.34 7.97
N ASN A 115 4.96 16.27 8.10
CA ASN A 115 5.87 16.30 9.25
C ASN A 115 5.06 16.49 10.55
N PRO A 116 5.54 15.97 11.70
CA PRO A 116 4.84 16.08 12.98
C PRO A 116 4.42 17.51 13.35
N ASP A 117 5.22 18.50 12.96
CA ASP A 117 4.97 19.92 13.20
C ASP A 117 3.68 20.44 12.52
N PHE A 118 3.34 19.90 11.34
CA PHE A 118 2.18 20.30 10.54
C PHE A 118 1.04 19.26 10.56
N ALA A 119 1.33 18.04 10.99
CA ALA A 119 0.36 16.93 11.00
C ALA A 119 -0.78 17.13 12.01
N SER A 120 -0.55 17.95 13.04
CA SER A 120 -1.52 18.17 14.13
C SER A 120 -2.56 19.24 13.80
N ASP A 121 -2.24 20.20 12.93
CA ASP A 121 -3.14 21.30 12.56
C ASP A 121 -3.75 21.06 11.16
N ARG A 122 -5.08 21.06 11.12
CA ARG A 122 -5.85 20.93 9.87
C ARG A 122 -5.61 22.10 8.92
N ASN A 123 -5.35 23.30 9.44
CA ASN A 123 -5.14 24.49 8.61
C ASN A 123 -3.79 24.44 7.88
N ASP A 124 -2.73 24.00 8.56
CA ASP A 124 -1.42 23.79 7.93
C ASP A 124 -1.47 22.66 6.90
N ALA A 125 -2.16 21.56 7.22
CA ALA A 125 -2.39 20.47 6.27
C ALA A 125 -3.12 20.96 4.99
N ARG A 126 -4.13 21.83 5.14
CA ARG A 126 -4.84 22.44 4.01
C ARG A 126 -3.96 23.40 3.20
N ARG A 127 -3.11 24.19 3.87
CA ARG A 127 -2.16 25.07 3.18
C ARG A 127 -1.22 24.25 2.30
N ILE A 128 -0.61 23.21 2.85
CA ILE A 128 0.28 22.30 2.10
C ILE A 128 -0.47 21.61 0.96
N ALA A 129 -1.72 21.19 1.18
CA ALA A 129 -2.53 20.60 0.13
C ALA A 129 -2.77 21.57 -1.04
N ARG A 130 -3.04 22.86 -0.75
CA ARG A 130 -3.17 23.91 -1.77
C ARG A 130 -1.86 24.19 -2.49
N ASP A 131 -0.74 24.21 -1.78
CA ASP A 131 0.59 24.48 -2.37
C ASP A 131 1.02 23.39 -3.37
N ILE A 132 0.54 22.15 -3.17
CA ILE A 132 0.83 21.00 -4.06
C ILE A 132 -0.18 20.92 -5.20
N GLU A 133 -1.38 21.45 -5.02
CA GLU A 133 -2.43 21.42 -6.03
C GLU A 133 -2.08 22.33 -7.22
N MET A 134 -1.94 21.73 -8.40
CA MET A 134 -1.80 22.50 -9.64
C MET A 134 -3.16 23.08 -10.01
N VAL A 135 -3.25 24.40 -10.05
CA VAL A 135 -4.45 25.13 -10.46
C VAL A 135 -4.21 25.80 -11.81
N LEU A 136 -4.99 25.43 -12.83
CA LEU A 136 -4.95 26.08 -14.13
C LEU A 136 -5.93 27.25 -14.18
N VAL A 137 -5.66 28.24 -15.03
CA VAL A 137 -6.57 29.38 -15.23
C VAL A 137 -7.95 28.89 -15.70
N GLU A 138 -8.00 27.85 -16.51
CA GLU A 138 -9.26 27.20 -16.92
C GLU A 138 -10.05 26.59 -15.76
N SER A 139 -9.38 26.12 -14.71
CA SER A 139 -10.02 25.50 -13.55
C SER A 139 -10.72 26.53 -12.65
N VAL A 140 -10.35 27.82 -12.78
CA VAL A 140 -10.86 28.93 -11.96
C VAL A 140 -11.66 29.94 -12.80
N ALA A 141 -11.52 29.90 -14.13
CA ALA A 141 -12.26 30.75 -15.04
C ALA A 141 -13.70 30.23 -15.23
N SER A 142 -14.67 31.06 -14.84
CA SER A 142 -16.09 30.82 -15.13
C SER A 142 -16.43 31.04 -16.61
N LYS A 143 -15.72 31.96 -17.29
CA LYS A 143 -15.91 32.26 -18.71
C LYS A 143 -14.63 32.81 -19.31
N VAL A 144 -14.25 32.30 -20.46
CA VAL A 144 -13.19 32.87 -21.30
C VAL A 144 -13.82 33.34 -22.60
N SER A 145 -13.62 34.61 -22.96
CA SER A 145 -14.10 35.19 -24.21
C SER A 145 -12.99 35.97 -24.90
N ILE A 146 -13.08 36.07 -26.22
CA ILE A 146 -12.12 36.82 -27.03
C ILE A 146 -12.81 38.10 -27.49
N ASP A 147 -12.24 39.25 -27.13
CA ASP A 147 -12.63 40.56 -27.65
C ASP A 147 -11.79 40.86 -28.89
N LEU A 148 -12.40 40.70 -30.06
CA LEU A 148 -11.76 40.92 -31.36
C LEU A 148 -11.48 42.39 -31.66
N LEU A 149 -12.23 43.33 -31.06
CA LEU A 149 -12.04 44.76 -31.28
C LEU A 149 -10.85 45.28 -30.49
N ARG A 150 -10.64 44.75 -29.27
CA ARG A 150 -9.49 45.08 -28.42
C ARG A 150 -8.29 44.17 -28.63
N GLN A 151 -8.43 43.14 -29.46
CA GLN A 151 -7.45 42.05 -29.61
C GLN A 151 -7.03 41.47 -28.24
N ALA A 152 -8.02 41.26 -27.35
CA ALA A 152 -7.81 40.86 -25.96
C ALA A 152 -8.56 39.56 -25.63
N ILE A 153 -8.10 38.86 -24.59
CA ILE A 153 -8.79 37.71 -24.01
C ILE A 153 -9.34 38.13 -22.65
N ASP A 154 -10.66 38.11 -22.52
CA ASP A 154 -11.37 38.38 -21.27
C ASP A 154 -11.64 37.07 -20.54
N SER A 155 -10.96 36.87 -19.40
CA SER A 155 -11.21 35.74 -18.50
C SER A 155 -11.91 36.20 -17.23
N ARG A 156 -13.14 35.73 -17.01
CA ARG A 156 -13.91 36.00 -15.79
C ARG A 156 -13.65 34.89 -14.78
N LEU A 157 -12.93 35.22 -13.71
CA LEU A 157 -12.63 34.29 -12.63
C LEU A 157 -13.80 34.15 -11.65
N ASP A 158 -14.09 32.92 -11.25
CA ASP A 158 -15.08 32.63 -10.22
C ASP A 158 -14.53 33.02 -8.82
N PRO A 159 -15.22 33.87 -8.04
CA PRO A 159 -14.76 34.24 -6.70
C PRO A 159 -14.74 33.07 -5.70
N GLU A 160 -15.67 32.13 -5.77
CA GLU A 160 -15.74 31.01 -4.82
C GLU A 160 -14.60 30.02 -5.04
N LEU A 161 -14.33 29.66 -6.30
CA LEU A 161 -13.19 28.80 -6.65
C LEU A 161 -11.85 29.47 -6.33
N ARG A 162 -11.76 30.81 -6.43
CA ARG A 162 -10.55 31.54 -6.04
C ARG A 162 -10.29 31.47 -4.53
N GLU A 163 -11.33 31.65 -3.72
CA GLU A 163 -11.21 31.59 -2.25
C GLU A 163 -10.90 30.17 -1.77
N ASP A 164 -11.54 29.16 -2.34
CA ASP A 164 -11.27 27.75 -2.01
C ASP A 164 -9.83 27.35 -2.33
N LYS A 165 -9.28 27.84 -3.45
CA LYS A 165 -7.88 27.63 -3.86
C LYS A 165 -6.89 28.58 -3.19
N GLY A 166 -7.34 29.55 -2.40
CA GLY A 166 -6.47 30.51 -1.71
C GLY A 166 -5.73 31.48 -2.63
N LEU A 167 -6.30 31.77 -3.82
CA LEU A 167 -5.68 32.65 -4.81
C LEU A 167 -6.04 34.11 -4.53
N THR A 168 -5.03 34.97 -4.38
CA THR A 168 -5.20 36.42 -4.31
C THR A 168 -4.68 37.01 -5.63
N VAL A 169 -5.55 37.71 -6.38
CA VAL A 169 -5.20 38.37 -7.66
C VAL A 169 -5.13 39.86 -7.45
#